data_AF-A0A2M6Y624-F1
#
_entry.id   AF-A0A2M6Y624-F1
#
_cell.length_a   1.000
_cell.length_b   1.000
_cell.length_c   1.000
_cell.angle_alpha   90.00
_cell.angle_beta   90.00
_cell.angle_gamma   90.00
#
_symmetry.space_group_name_H-M   'P 1'
#
loop_
_entity.id
_entity.type
_entity.pdbx_description
1 polymer ?
#
loop_
_entity_poly.entity_id
_entity_poly.type
_entity_poly.pdbx_seq_one_letter_code
_entity_poly.pdbx_strand_id
1 'polypeptide(L)'
;MELTSQITAVFKEAWLVGGAVRDAVLGRPFKDLDIAVAPCADFRRKTARLARALNASCFPLDEENEVWRLTSRKAPAFQLDIAPYQGGSLDADLRRRDFTINAMA
;
A
#
# COMPACT_ATOMS: atom_id res chain seq x y z
N MET A 1 15.60 1.79 -1.90
CA MET A 1 15.87 3.00 -1.09
C MET A 1 14.99 4.18 -1.48
N GLU A 2 14.58 4.34 -2.75
CA GLU A 2 13.70 5.46 -3.18
C GLU A 2 12.21 5.30 -2.80
N LEU A 3 11.66 4.08 -2.79
CA LEU A 3 10.20 3.92 -2.63
C LEU A 3 9.70 4.30 -1.22
N THR A 4 10.40 3.88 -0.17
CA THR A 4 10.04 4.18 1.22
C THR A 4 10.07 5.68 1.50
N SER A 5 11.08 6.42 1.02
CA SER A 5 11.16 7.87 1.20
C SER A 5 10.03 8.60 0.47
N GLN A 6 9.70 8.18 -0.75
CA GLN A 6 8.59 8.76 -1.52
C GLN A 6 7.23 8.52 -0.85
N ILE A 7 6.99 7.32 -0.33
CA ILE A 7 5.75 7.00 0.41
C ILE A 7 5.66 7.85 1.68
N THR A 8 6.72 7.83 2.50
CA THR A 8 6.75 8.53 3.79
C THR A 8 6.70 10.06 3.67
N ALA A 9 7.17 10.61 2.55
CA ALA A 9 7.03 12.04 2.22
C ALA A 9 5.57 12.48 1.94
N VAL A 10 4.67 11.52 1.67
CA VAL A 10 3.25 11.76 1.39
C VAL A 10 2.36 11.29 2.56
N PHE A 11 2.67 10.12 3.12
CA PHE A 11 1.97 9.48 4.22
C PHE A 11 2.91 9.32 5.41
N LYS A 12 2.64 10.05 6.51
CA LYS A 12 3.51 10.02 7.70
C LYS A 12 3.63 8.64 8.34
N GLU A 13 2.59 7.83 8.18
CA GLU A 13 2.50 6.47 8.70
C GLU A 13 2.03 5.56 7.57
N ALA A 14 2.82 4.51 7.32
CA ALA A 14 2.60 3.55 6.26
C ALA A 14 3.17 2.19 6.67
N TRP A 15 2.42 1.13 6.38
CA TRP A 15 2.71 -0.23 6.80
C TRP A 15 2.68 -1.15 5.59
N LEU A 16 3.73 -1.94 5.38
CA LEU A 16 3.68 -3.05 4.42
C LEU A 16 2.81 -4.13 5.04
N VAL A 17 1.81 -4.63 4.34
CA VAL A 17 0.85 -5.59 4.90
C VAL A 17 0.68 -6.81 3.99
N GLY A 18 0.04 -7.85 4.51
CA GLY A 18 -0.47 -8.93 3.67
C GLY A 18 0.58 -9.90 3.13
N GLY A 19 0.35 -10.33 1.89
CA GLY A 19 1.15 -11.37 1.24
C GLY A 19 2.61 -10.98 1.06
N ALA A 20 2.90 -9.68 0.87
CA ALA A 20 4.26 -9.17 0.77
C ALA A 20 5.06 -9.40 2.06
N VAL A 21 4.45 -9.18 3.22
CA VAL A 21 5.08 -9.44 4.54
C VAL A 21 5.32 -10.93 4.71
N ARG A 22 4.31 -11.76 4.40
CA ARG A 22 4.43 -13.23 4.45
C ARG A 22 5.59 -13.71 3.59
N ASP A 23 5.65 -13.27 2.35
CA ASP A 23 6.65 -13.74 1.40
C ASP A 23 8.06 -13.25 1.78
N ALA A 24 8.18 -12.03 2.34
CA ALA A 24 9.42 -11.54 2.93
C ALA A 24 9.90 -12.41 4.11
N VAL A 25 9.00 -12.76 5.04
CA VAL A 25 9.31 -13.66 6.18
C VAL A 25 9.73 -15.05 5.70
N LEU A 26 9.13 -15.55 4.62
CA LEU A 26 9.46 -16.84 4.01
C LEU A 26 10.70 -16.80 3.10
N GLY A 27 11.35 -15.65 2.94
CA GLY A 27 12.51 -15.49 2.05
C GLY A 27 12.19 -15.66 0.56
N ARG A 28 10.94 -15.43 0.16
CA ARG A 28 10.46 -15.55 -1.21
C ARG A 28 10.52 -14.20 -1.92
N PRO A 29 10.74 -14.18 -3.25
CA PRO A 29 10.63 -12.95 -4.01
C PRO A 29 9.16 -12.47 -4.04
N PHE A 30 8.95 -11.17 -3.83
CA PHE A 30 7.65 -10.51 -3.93
C PHE A 30 7.76 -9.26 -4.82
N LYS A 31 6.70 -8.94 -5.55
CA LYS A 31 6.63 -7.79 -6.47
C LYS A 31 5.40 -6.91 -6.26
N ASP A 32 4.38 -7.47 -5.63
CA ASP A 32 3.16 -6.80 -5.26
C ASP A 32 3.31 -6.31 -3.82
N LEU A 33 3.21 -5.00 -3.63
CA LEU A 33 3.35 -4.34 -2.34
C LEU A 33 1.98 -3.83 -1.92
N ASP A 34 1.45 -4.34 -0.82
CA ASP A 34 0.24 -3.80 -0.21
C ASP A 34 0.63 -2.87 0.93
N ILE A 35 0.25 -1.59 0.85
CA ILE A 35 0.56 -0.58 1.85
C ILE A 35 -0.72 -0.07 2.49
N ALA A 36 -0.82 -0.27 3.81
CA ALA A 36 -1.85 0.35 4.64
C ALA A 36 -1.34 1.69 5.18
N VAL A 37 -2.14 2.76 5.06
CA VAL A 37 -1.81 4.10 5.59
C VAL A 37 -2.88 4.62 6.53
N ALA A 38 -2.54 5.64 7.31
CA ALA A 38 -3.53 6.32 8.15
C ALA A 38 -4.66 6.95 7.31
N PRO A 39 -5.94 6.76 7.70
CA PRO A 39 -7.08 7.46 7.11
C PRO A 39 -6.85 8.97 7.11
N CYS A 40 -7.10 9.60 5.97
CA CYS A 40 -7.01 11.05 5.86
C CYS A 40 -7.98 11.58 4.81
N ALA A 41 -8.54 12.78 5.07
CA ALA A 41 -9.53 13.39 4.18
C ALA A 41 -9.00 13.69 2.77
N ASP A 42 -7.68 13.79 2.61
CA ASP A 42 -7.02 14.06 1.33
C ASP A 42 -6.30 12.85 0.72
N PHE A 43 -6.72 11.63 1.10
CA PHE A 43 -6.13 10.38 0.63
C PHE A 43 -5.98 10.32 -0.89
N ARG A 44 -7.06 10.48 -1.67
CA ARG A 44 -7.01 10.44 -3.15
C ARG A 44 -5.99 11.42 -3.74
N ARG A 45 -5.92 12.66 -3.20
CA ARG A 45 -4.98 13.70 -3.65
C ARG A 45 -3.54 13.31 -3.32
N LYS A 46 -3.29 12.76 -2.13
CA LYS A 46 -1.98 12.25 -1.70
C LYS A 46 -1.53 11.08 -2.56
N THR A 47 -2.41 10.11 -2.80
CA THR A 47 -2.16 8.96 -3.67
C THR A 47 -1.80 9.40 -5.09
N ALA A 48 -2.53 10.37 -5.66
CA ALA A 48 -2.18 10.95 -6.96
C ALA A 48 -0.82 11.66 -6.97
N ARG A 49 -0.46 12.36 -5.89
CA ARG A 49 0.88 12.98 -5.74
C ARG A 49 1.98 11.93 -5.66
N LEU A 50 1.76 10.84 -4.90
CA LEU A 50 2.69 9.72 -4.82
C LEU A 50 2.91 9.08 -6.18
N ALA A 51 1.84 8.83 -6.94
CA ALA A 51 1.92 8.27 -8.28
C ALA A 51 2.77 9.14 -9.24
N ARG A 52 2.60 10.46 -9.16
CA ARG A 52 3.42 11.41 -9.95
C ARG A 52 4.90 11.33 -9.57
N ALA A 53 5.20 11.31 -8.27
CA ALA A 53 6.58 11.23 -7.79
C ALA A 53 7.25 9.91 -8.19
N LEU A 54 6.49 8.82 -8.25
CA LEU A 54 6.95 7.51 -8.68
C LEU A 54 6.91 7.30 -10.21
N ASN A 55 6.43 8.28 -10.97
CA ASN A 55 6.16 8.15 -12.41
C ASN A 55 5.34 6.87 -12.75
N ALA A 56 4.31 6.61 -11.94
CA ALA A 56 3.43 5.45 -12.01
C ALA A 56 2.07 5.81 -12.62
N SER A 57 1.39 4.84 -13.25
CA SER A 57 -0.07 4.92 -13.42
C SER A 57 -0.76 4.78 -12.07
N CYS A 58 -1.95 5.36 -11.91
CA CYS A 58 -2.71 5.35 -10.67
C CYS A 58 -4.19 5.22 -11.00
N PHE A 59 -4.83 4.17 -10.50
CA PHE A 59 -6.25 3.91 -10.74
C PHE A 59 -6.88 3.20 -9.53
N PRO A 60 -8.18 3.40 -9.28
CA PRO A 60 -8.87 2.71 -8.20
C PRO A 60 -9.06 1.23 -8.56
N LEU A 61 -8.89 0.35 -7.58
CA LEU A 61 -9.34 -1.05 -7.63
C LEU A 61 -10.69 -1.19 -6.94
N ASP A 62 -10.88 -0.44 -5.86
CA ASP A 62 -12.11 -0.37 -5.07
C ASP A 62 -12.29 1.07 -4.59
N GLU A 63 -13.30 1.75 -5.13
CA GLU A 63 -13.56 3.14 -4.79
C GLU A 63 -14.22 3.32 -3.42
N GLU A 64 -14.97 2.31 -2.95
CA GLU A 64 -15.68 2.33 -1.67
C GLU A 64 -14.69 2.21 -0.52
N ASN A 65 -13.73 1.29 -0.65
CA ASN A 65 -12.69 1.05 0.35
C ASN A 65 -11.41 1.88 0.11
N GLU A 66 -11.43 2.78 -0.88
CA GLU A 66 -10.30 3.62 -1.29
C GLU A 66 -9.01 2.82 -1.53
N VAL A 67 -9.12 1.69 -2.23
CA VAL A 67 -7.96 0.88 -2.64
C VAL A 67 -7.50 1.36 -4.01
N TRP A 68 -6.26 1.82 -4.10
CA TRP A 68 -5.68 2.35 -5.33
C TRP A 68 -4.42 1.60 -5.72
N ARG A 69 -4.30 1.28 -7.01
CA ARG A 69 -3.12 0.63 -7.57
C ARG A 69 -2.23 1.64 -8.26
N LEU A 70 -0.96 1.61 -7.91
CA LEU A 70 0.14 2.31 -8.54
C LEU A 70 1.04 1.31 -9.26
N THR A 71 1.18 1.46 -10.58
CA THR A 71 2.03 0.57 -11.37
C THR A 71 3.12 1.37 -12.07
N SER A 72 4.37 0.94 -11.91
CA SER A 72 5.50 1.62 -12.54
C SER A 72 5.39 1.54 -14.07
N ARG A 73 5.77 2.63 -14.75
CA ARG A 73 5.81 2.67 -16.23
C ARG A 73 7.17 2.24 -16.80
N LYS A 74 8.17 1.97 -15.95
CA LYS A 74 9.56 1.67 -16.33
C LYS A 74 10.09 0.48 -15.54
N ALA A 75 10.98 -0.30 -16.14
CA ALA A 75 11.65 -1.40 -15.46
C ALA A 75 12.63 -0.89 -14.38
N PRO A 76 12.81 -1.61 -13.26
CA PRO A 76 12.05 -2.81 -12.88
C PRO A 76 10.60 -2.48 -12.53
N ALA A 77 9.68 -3.31 -13.05
CA ALA A 77 8.24 -3.12 -12.81
C ALA A 77 7.91 -3.40 -11.34
N PHE A 78 7.09 -2.53 -10.74
CA PHE A 78 6.50 -2.77 -9.43
C PHE A 78 4.99 -2.50 -9.48
N GLN A 79 4.28 -3.18 -8.58
CA GLN A 79 2.89 -2.92 -8.28
C GLN A 79 2.75 -2.56 -6.81
N LEU A 80 2.08 -1.45 -6.54
CA LEU A 80 1.87 -0.90 -5.21
C LEU A 80 0.38 -0.65 -5.04
N ASP A 81 -0.27 -1.43 -4.19
CA ASP A 81 -1.64 -1.18 -3.76
C ASP A 81 -1.58 -0.39 -2.46
N ILE A 82 -2.29 0.73 -2.41
CA ILE A 82 -2.32 1.60 -1.25
C ILE A 82 -3.76 1.86 -0.83
N ALA A 83 -4.03 1.70 0.47
CA ALA A 83 -5.35 1.87 1.05
C ALA A 83 -5.24 2.44 2.47
N PRO A 84 -6.21 3.25 2.92
CA PRO A 84 -6.31 3.60 4.32
C PRO A 84 -6.68 2.36 5.15
N TYR A 85 -6.08 2.17 6.32
CA TYR A 85 -6.54 1.10 7.23
C TYR A 85 -7.96 1.43 7.72
N GLN A 86 -8.85 0.43 7.76
CA GLN A 86 -10.23 0.63 8.22
C GLN A 86 -10.42 0.19 9.68
N GLY A 87 -11.56 0.52 10.29
CA GLY A 87 -11.81 0.19 11.70
C GLY A 87 -11.03 1.06 12.70
N GLY A 88 -10.47 2.19 12.24
CA GLY A 88 -9.86 3.21 13.09
C GLY A 88 -8.43 2.95 13.56
N SER A 89 -7.89 1.75 13.33
CA SER A 89 -6.49 1.42 13.65
C SER A 89 -5.97 0.31 12.72
N LEU A 90 -4.65 0.18 12.62
CA LEU A 90 -4.02 -0.92 11.88
C LEU A 90 -4.39 -2.29 12.46
N ASP A 91 -4.42 -2.44 13.79
CA ASP A 91 -4.80 -3.70 14.43
C ASP A 91 -6.23 -4.11 14.08
N ALA A 92 -7.17 -3.16 14.14
CA ALA A 92 -8.54 -3.39 13.69
C ALA A 92 -8.61 -3.79 12.22
N ASP A 93 -7.68 -3.28 11.39
CA ASP A 93 -7.57 -3.64 9.98
C ASP A 93 -7.08 -5.05 9.70
N LEU A 94 -6.00 -5.45 10.37
CA LEU A 94 -5.46 -6.79 10.23
C LEU A 94 -6.49 -7.85 10.68
N ARG A 95 -7.28 -7.57 11.72
CA ARG A 95 -8.33 -8.49 12.21
C ARG A 95 -9.48 -8.76 11.25
N ARG A 96 -9.72 -7.88 10.26
CA ARG A 96 -10.83 -8.07 9.29
C ARG A 96 -10.44 -8.98 8.12
N ARG A 97 -9.16 -9.33 8.01
CA ARG A 97 -8.63 -10.10 6.89
C ARG A 97 -9.09 -11.55 6.97
N ASP A 98 -9.21 -12.16 5.81
CA ASP A 98 -9.69 -13.52 5.59
C ASP A 98 -8.77 -14.60 6.17
N PHE A 99 -7.45 -14.43 6.04
CA PHE A 99 -6.44 -15.39 6.49
C PHE A 99 -5.44 -14.76 7.46
N THR A 100 -5.21 -15.43 8.60
CA THR A 100 -4.25 -14.98 9.64
C THR A 100 -2.83 -14.82 9.10
N ILE A 101 -2.41 -15.70 8.18
CA ILE A 101 -1.10 -15.63 7.53
C ILE A 101 -0.93 -14.40 6.62
N ASN A 102 -2.03 -13.71 6.27
CA ASN A 102 -2.02 -12.45 5.53
C ASN A 102 -2.43 -11.26 6.43
N ALA A 103 -2.61 -11.47 7.73
CA ALA A 103 -2.95 -10.46 8.72
C ALA A 103 -1.69 -9.97 9.46
N MET A 104 -0.66 -9.61 8.71
CA MET A 104 0.64 -9.14 9.21
C MET A 104 0.96 -7.77 8.63
N ALA A 105 1.74 -7.00 9.38
CA ALA A 105 2.27 -5.70 9.03
C ALA A 105 3.74 -5.56 9.47
#